data_AF-A0A2G2FZB4-F1
#
_entry.id   AF-A0A2G2FZB4-F1
#
_cell.length_a   1.000
_cell.length_b   1.000
_cell.length_c   1.000
_cell.angle_alpha   90.00
_cell.angle_beta   90.00
_cell.angle_gamma   90.00
#
_symmetry.space_group_name_H-M   'P 1'
#
loop_
_entity.id
_entity.type
_entity.pdbx_description
1 polymer ?
#
loop_
_entity_poly.entity_id
_entity_poly.type
_entity_poly.pdbx_seq_one_letter_code
_entity_poly.pdbx_strand_id
1 'polypeptide(L)'
;MNLNKKKIQRLLSIFLGLFIIANILLYAIEYKRYVSSAPLQLKEARKDIVNAIMFHIYYTFFVKIMRIDFLNPILNPLKIPRDYFYNKGINKLPEHEAERAIWFDMFEVVPYNSSVKGKYGSMARRYGQEFSKDFINKVYENIKLLSLYKVSDKNTPDISEDVLEIYIDLINFYIYDFHLHPKGTLLQIENMHKVSTDSKQYERFLNIYKWEYDLLTYYRSHDARQFKRVMNKSRGWYSAYKNYFDNRYIISSFILFYKIKNDTFNCEPDIKYQVSQRQSIQVYQSLLKAYPKTSKLRKTISRQIFYLFVPNENYDSKQKTKIKNVLDLKINCKQKEKEI
;
A
#
# COMPACT_ATOMS: atom_id res chain seq x y z
N MET A 1 -29.94 -36.84 26.00
CA MET A 1 -29.37 -35.66 26.70
C MET A 1 -30.30 -34.46 26.49
N ASN A 2 -31.32 -34.28 27.34
CA ASN A 2 -32.19 -33.10 27.31
C ASN A 2 -31.51 -31.95 28.07
N LEU A 3 -30.59 -31.24 27.42
CA LEU A 3 -30.13 -29.95 27.94
C LEU A 3 -31.37 -29.05 28.13
N ASN A 4 -31.58 -28.61 29.36
CA ASN A 4 -32.79 -27.95 29.83
C ASN A 4 -33.07 -26.67 29.00
N LYS A 5 -34.01 -26.74 28.05
CA LYS A 5 -34.35 -25.70 27.06
C LYS A 5 -34.47 -24.29 27.68
N LYS A 6 -35.01 -24.19 28.91
CA LYS A 6 -35.11 -22.94 29.67
C LYS A 6 -33.74 -22.32 30.01
N LYS A 7 -32.75 -23.14 30.38
CA LYS A 7 -31.38 -22.67 30.65
C LYS A 7 -30.71 -22.16 29.37
N ILE A 8 -30.88 -22.87 28.25
CA ILE A 8 -30.36 -22.42 26.94
C ILE A 8 -30.99 -21.08 26.53
N GLN A 9 -32.32 -20.95 26.62
CA GLN A 9 -33.01 -19.70 26.29
C GLN A 9 -32.55 -18.53 27.17
N ARG A 10 -32.36 -18.76 28.47
CA ARG A 10 -31.82 -17.75 29.39
C ARG A 10 -30.42 -17.32 29.00
N LEU A 11 -29.53 -18.27 28.69
CA LEU A 11 -28.16 -17.99 28.26
C LEU A 11 -28.13 -17.22 26.92
N LEU A 12 -28.95 -17.63 25.94
CA LEU A 12 -29.07 -16.92 24.67
C LEU A 12 -29.58 -15.49 24.85
N SER A 13 -30.55 -15.29 25.74
CA SER A 13 -31.09 -13.95 26.03
C SER A 13 -30.06 -13.06 26.71
N ILE A 14 -29.29 -13.59 27.67
CA ILE A 14 -28.17 -12.87 28.30
C ILE A 14 -27.12 -12.52 27.26
N PHE A 15 -26.73 -13.48 26.42
CA PHE A 15 -25.78 -13.24 25.33
C PHE A 15 -26.27 -12.16 24.37
N LEU A 16 -27.54 -12.22 23.94
CA LEU A 16 -28.14 -11.23 23.05
C LEU A 16 -28.15 -9.83 23.69
N GLY A 17 -28.54 -9.74 24.97
CA GLY A 17 -28.51 -8.47 25.72
C GLY A 17 -27.11 -7.88 25.80
N LEU A 18 -26.10 -8.70 26.16
CA LEU A 18 -24.70 -8.27 26.19
C LEU A 18 -24.20 -7.85 24.80
N PHE A 19 -24.56 -8.59 23.75
CA PHE A 19 -24.21 -8.28 22.37
C PHE A 19 -24.78 -6.93 21.92
N ILE A 20 -26.03 -6.64 22.24
CA ILE A 20 -26.67 -5.35 21.94
C ILE A 20 -25.95 -4.22 22.67
N ILE A 21 -25.70 -4.37 23.98
CA ILE A 21 -25.00 -3.35 24.79
C ILE A 21 -23.60 -3.09 24.23
N ALA A 22 -22.86 -4.15 23.89
CA ALA A 22 -21.52 -4.02 23.31
C ALA A 22 -21.54 -3.25 21.98
N ASN A 23 -22.53 -3.51 21.11
CA ASN A 23 -22.69 -2.79 19.84
C ASN A 23 -23.05 -1.31 20.05
N ILE A 24 -23.93 -1.00 21.00
CA ILE A 24 -24.30 0.40 21.32
C ILE A 24 -23.07 1.16 21.84
N LEU A 25 -22.29 0.56 22.75
CA LEU A 25 -21.08 1.17 23.28
C LEU A 25 -20.04 1.39 22.19
N LEU A 26 -19.80 0.39 21.35
CA LEU A 26 -18.88 0.48 20.23
C LEU A 26 -19.29 1.59 19.24
N TYR A 27 -20.58 1.65 18.88
CA TYR A 27 -21.11 2.73 18.04
C TYR A 27 -20.89 4.11 18.68
N ALA A 28 -21.17 4.26 19.98
CA ALA A 28 -20.99 5.52 20.69
C ALA A 28 -19.52 5.97 20.72
N ILE A 29 -18.58 5.03 20.90
CA ILE A 29 -17.14 5.28 20.85
C ILE A 29 -16.72 5.76 19.46
N GLU A 30 -17.09 5.03 18.40
CA GLU A 30 -16.72 5.39 17.03
C GLU A 30 -17.40 6.69 16.57
N TYR A 31 -18.65 6.93 16.96
CA TYR A 31 -19.34 8.20 16.70
C TYR A 31 -18.64 9.37 17.41
N LYS A 32 -18.21 9.19 18.67
CA LYS A 32 -17.45 10.20 19.39
C LYS A 32 -16.12 10.51 18.69
N ARG A 33 -15.41 9.46 18.27
CA ARG A 33 -14.10 9.54 17.63
C ARG A 33 -14.13 10.18 16.25
N TYR A 34 -15.08 9.79 15.41
CA TYR A 34 -15.12 10.23 14.01
C TYR A 34 -16.06 11.40 13.77
N VAL A 35 -17.23 11.48 14.43
CA VAL A 35 -18.28 12.44 14.07
C VAL A 35 -18.33 13.66 14.97
N SER A 36 -18.15 13.50 16.28
CA SER A 36 -18.49 14.55 17.25
C SER A 36 -17.66 15.83 17.06
N SER A 37 -16.35 15.66 16.84
CA SER A 37 -15.39 16.75 16.59
C SER A 37 -15.11 17.03 15.11
N ALA A 38 -15.78 16.33 14.18
CA ALA A 38 -15.54 16.52 12.76
C ALA A 38 -15.95 17.92 12.28
N PRO A 39 -15.26 18.48 11.28
CA PRO A 39 -15.76 19.62 10.51
C PRO A 39 -17.20 19.38 10.03
N LEU A 40 -18.01 20.44 10.01
CA LEU A 40 -19.44 20.34 9.71
C LEU A 40 -19.70 19.63 8.37
N GLN A 41 -18.91 19.94 7.36
CA GLN A 41 -18.99 19.35 6.02
C GLN A 41 -18.69 17.85 5.97
N LEU A 42 -18.02 17.29 7.00
CA LEU A 42 -17.65 15.87 7.06
C LEU A 42 -18.59 15.05 7.95
N LYS A 43 -19.37 15.69 8.83
CA LYS A 43 -20.18 14.99 9.85
C LYS A 43 -21.13 13.97 9.23
N GLU A 44 -21.88 14.34 8.20
CA GLU A 44 -22.86 13.45 7.57
C GLU A 44 -22.20 12.27 6.85
N ALA A 45 -21.05 12.49 6.20
CA ALA A 45 -20.28 11.43 5.58
C ALA A 45 -19.74 10.45 6.64
N ARG A 46 -19.19 10.99 7.74
CA ARG A 46 -18.65 10.20 8.84
C ARG A 46 -19.71 9.44 9.63
N LYS A 47 -20.93 9.95 9.75
CA LYS A 47 -22.06 9.18 10.33
C LYS A 47 -22.32 7.90 9.56
N ASP A 48 -22.39 8.00 8.23
CA ASP A 48 -22.58 6.81 7.39
C ASP A 48 -21.36 5.89 7.48
N ILE A 49 -20.13 6.41 7.56
CA ILE A 49 -18.95 5.57 7.78
C ILE A 49 -18.95 4.88 9.13
N VAL A 50 -19.36 5.53 10.22
CA VAL A 50 -19.49 4.86 11.52
C VAL A 50 -20.50 3.71 11.42
N ASN A 51 -21.60 3.89 10.70
CA ASN A 51 -22.52 2.78 10.41
C ASN A 51 -21.82 1.66 9.63
N ALA A 52 -21.01 1.99 8.62
CA ALA A 52 -20.23 1.01 7.86
C ALA A 52 -19.19 0.28 8.73
N ILE A 53 -18.53 0.98 9.66
CA ILE A 53 -17.54 0.44 10.60
C ILE A 53 -18.15 -0.66 11.46
N MET A 54 -19.39 -0.48 11.94
CA MET A 54 -20.07 -1.48 12.75
C MET A 54 -20.15 -2.85 12.05
N PHE A 55 -20.47 -2.86 10.76
CA PHE A 55 -20.46 -4.09 9.96
C PHE A 55 -19.04 -4.54 9.59
N HIS A 56 -18.15 -3.57 9.32
CA HIS A 56 -16.77 -3.83 8.93
C HIS A 56 -15.96 -4.54 10.03
N ILE A 57 -16.20 -4.25 11.30
CA ILE A 57 -15.51 -4.90 12.43
C ILE A 57 -15.79 -6.40 12.43
N TYR A 58 -17.05 -6.81 12.26
CA TYR A 58 -17.39 -8.23 12.16
C TYR A 58 -16.88 -8.84 10.86
N TYR A 59 -17.01 -8.12 9.75
CA TYR A 59 -16.52 -8.57 8.45
C TYR A 59 -15.01 -8.84 8.49
N THR A 60 -14.22 -7.92 9.04
CA THR A 60 -12.76 -8.07 9.16
C THR A 60 -12.38 -9.12 10.19
N PHE A 61 -13.15 -9.31 11.27
CA PHE A 61 -12.96 -10.45 12.18
C PHE A 61 -13.02 -11.77 11.42
N PHE A 62 -14.03 -12.00 10.58
CA PHE A 62 -14.12 -13.22 9.78
C PHE A 62 -13.00 -13.35 8.75
N VAL A 63 -12.63 -12.26 8.08
CA VAL A 63 -11.57 -12.28 7.08
C VAL A 63 -10.20 -12.55 7.73
N LYS A 64 -9.86 -11.82 8.79
CA LYS A 64 -8.54 -11.84 9.42
C LYS A 64 -8.34 -12.99 10.40
N ILE A 65 -9.32 -13.23 11.28
CA ILE A 65 -9.21 -14.21 12.38
C ILE A 65 -9.69 -15.58 11.92
N MET A 66 -10.87 -15.63 11.31
CA MET A 66 -11.44 -16.89 10.80
C MET A 66 -10.87 -17.30 9.44
N ARG A 67 -10.00 -16.46 8.86
CA ARG A 67 -9.31 -16.69 7.58
C ARG A 67 -10.29 -17.01 6.44
N ILE A 68 -11.40 -16.29 6.40
CA ILE A 68 -12.36 -16.36 5.28
C ILE A 68 -11.89 -15.44 4.16
N ASP A 69 -12.08 -15.87 2.91
CA ASP A 69 -11.79 -15.01 1.77
C ASP A 69 -12.74 -13.80 1.74
N PHE A 70 -12.21 -12.60 1.50
CA PHE A 70 -12.99 -11.37 1.57
C PHE A 70 -14.14 -11.28 0.54
N LEU A 71 -14.09 -12.07 -0.54
CA LEU A 71 -15.18 -12.18 -1.53
C LEU A 71 -16.10 -13.39 -1.28
N ASN A 72 -15.93 -14.11 -0.16
CA ASN A 72 -16.75 -15.27 0.13
C ASN A 72 -18.22 -14.85 0.38
N PRO A 73 -19.21 -15.46 -0.29
CA PRO A 73 -20.63 -15.13 -0.13
C PRO A 73 -21.16 -15.26 1.31
N ILE A 74 -20.52 -16.06 2.17
CA ILE A 74 -20.90 -16.16 3.60
C ILE A 74 -20.77 -14.81 4.33
N LEU A 75 -19.96 -13.90 3.81
CA LEU A 75 -19.78 -12.56 4.35
C LEU A 75 -20.84 -11.57 3.86
N ASN A 76 -21.70 -11.93 2.89
CA ASN A 76 -22.70 -11.03 2.31
C ASN A 76 -23.60 -10.34 3.34
N PRO A 77 -24.10 -11.01 4.40
CA PRO A 77 -24.91 -10.36 5.43
C PRO A 77 -24.19 -9.21 6.15
N LEU A 78 -22.86 -9.20 6.15
CA LEU A 78 -22.04 -8.11 6.69
C LEU A 78 -21.58 -7.15 5.58
N LYS A 79 -21.20 -7.68 4.41
CA LYS A 79 -20.65 -6.92 3.29
C LYS A 79 -21.67 -5.99 2.65
N ILE A 80 -22.90 -6.45 2.42
CA ILE A 80 -23.95 -5.65 1.75
C ILE A 80 -24.27 -4.38 2.55
N PRO A 81 -24.63 -4.44 3.86
CA PRO A 81 -24.90 -3.24 4.62
C PRO A 81 -23.64 -2.37 4.82
N ARG A 82 -22.46 -2.99 5.02
CA ARG A 82 -21.18 -2.28 5.06
C ARG A 82 -20.97 -1.43 3.82
N ASP A 83 -21.10 -2.02 2.64
CA ASP A 83 -20.85 -1.35 1.36
C ASP A 83 -21.91 -0.29 1.07
N TYR A 84 -23.17 -0.55 1.45
CA TYR A 84 -24.24 0.45 1.35
C TYR A 84 -23.86 1.73 2.11
N PHE A 85 -23.50 1.61 3.38
CA PHE A 85 -23.12 2.76 4.21
C PHE A 85 -21.79 3.37 3.79
N TYR A 86 -20.80 2.56 3.40
CA TYR A 86 -19.52 3.04 2.88
C TYR A 86 -19.70 3.89 1.63
N ASN A 87 -20.44 3.39 0.63
CA ASN A 87 -20.69 4.12 -0.61
C ASN A 87 -21.49 5.40 -0.35
N LYS A 88 -22.49 5.34 0.54
CA LYS A 88 -23.25 6.52 0.94
C LYS A 88 -22.37 7.58 1.61
N GLY A 89 -21.46 7.17 2.49
CA GLY A 89 -20.48 8.06 3.11
C GLY A 89 -19.49 8.66 2.11
N ILE A 90 -18.88 7.83 1.26
CA ILE A 90 -17.92 8.27 0.23
C ILE A 90 -18.56 9.31 -0.70
N ASN A 91 -19.80 9.09 -1.13
CA ASN A 91 -20.51 10.01 -2.02
C ASN A 91 -20.84 11.37 -1.37
N LYS A 92 -20.80 11.46 -0.04
CA LYS A 92 -20.95 12.71 0.70
C LYS A 92 -19.63 13.44 0.95
N LEU A 93 -18.49 12.75 0.85
CA LEU A 93 -17.18 13.39 0.94
C LEU A 93 -16.89 14.21 -0.33
N PRO A 94 -16.32 15.41 -0.20
CA PRO A 94 -15.80 16.16 -1.34
C PRO A 94 -14.89 15.29 -2.21
N GLU A 95 -14.93 15.46 -3.53
CA GLU A 95 -14.10 14.66 -4.46
C GLU A 95 -12.60 14.81 -4.20
N HIS A 96 -12.20 15.96 -3.68
CA HIS A 96 -10.82 16.35 -3.37
C HIS A 96 -10.47 16.20 -1.89
N GLU A 97 -11.22 15.38 -1.14
CA GLU A 97 -10.93 15.08 0.26
C GLU A 97 -10.05 13.82 0.37
N ALA A 98 -8.83 13.98 0.88
CA ALA A 98 -7.86 12.89 1.01
C ALA A 98 -8.33 11.78 1.97
N GLU A 99 -9.25 12.09 2.89
CA GLU A 99 -9.90 11.09 3.76
C GLU A 99 -10.57 9.94 2.98
N ARG A 100 -10.99 10.16 1.72
CA ARG A 100 -11.53 9.09 0.87
C ARG A 100 -10.51 7.95 0.67
N ALA A 101 -9.22 8.27 0.55
CA ALA A 101 -8.17 7.27 0.36
C ALA A 101 -7.88 6.47 1.62
N ILE A 102 -8.04 7.09 2.79
CA ILE A 102 -7.94 6.42 4.09
C ILE A 102 -9.08 5.41 4.23
N TRP A 103 -10.29 5.81 3.85
CA TRP A 103 -11.43 4.90 3.88
C TRP A 103 -11.29 3.78 2.85
N PHE A 104 -10.75 4.06 1.66
CA PHE A 104 -10.43 3.02 0.68
C PHE A 104 -9.45 1.99 1.24
N ASP A 105 -8.38 2.43 1.91
CA ASP A 105 -7.44 1.52 2.56
C ASP A 105 -8.16 0.64 3.60
N MET A 106 -8.94 1.25 4.48
CA MET A 106 -9.67 0.55 5.54
C MET A 106 -10.69 -0.46 4.99
N PHE A 107 -11.53 -0.07 4.03
CA PHE A 107 -12.68 -0.87 3.58
C PHE A 107 -12.37 -1.85 2.44
N GLU A 108 -11.31 -1.62 1.67
CA GLU A 108 -10.97 -2.42 0.49
C GLU A 108 -9.59 -3.09 0.61
N VAL A 109 -8.54 -2.33 0.94
CA VAL A 109 -7.15 -2.83 0.93
C VAL A 109 -6.87 -3.73 2.12
N VAL A 110 -7.22 -3.30 3.34
CA VAL A 110 -7.00 -4.08 4.57
C VAL A 110 -7.73 -5.44 4.53
N PRO A 111 -9.00 -5.52 4.09
CA PRO A 111 -9.67 -6.80 3.84
C PRO A 111 -8.96 -7.70 2.85
N TYR A 112 -8.51 -7.16 1.71
CA TYR A 112 -7.75 -7.95 0.75
C TYR A 112 -6.47 -8.49 1.41
N ASN A 113 -5.69 -7.63 2.06
CA ASN A 113 -4.40 -8.01 2.66
C ASN A 113 -4.56 -9.02 3.81
N SER A 114 -5.70 -9.00 4.49
CA SER A 114 -6.02 -9.94 5.58
C SER A 114 -6.67 -11.23 5.09
N SER A 115 -7.12 -11.29 3.84
CA SER A 115 -7.80 -12.45 3.26
C SER A 115 -6.88 -13.67 3.19
N VAL A 116 -7.44 -14.87 3.39
CA VAL A 116 -6.69 -16.13 3.29
C VAL A 116 -6.03 -16.35 1.93
N LYS A 117 -6.65 -15.85 0.85
CA LYS A 117 -6.08 -15.90 -0.51
C LYS A 117 -5.28 -14.65 -0.85
N GLY A 118 -5.46 -13.57 -0.09
CA GLY A 118 -4.82 -12.27 -0.32
C GLY A 118 -3.32 -12.33 -0.03
N LYS A 119 -2.53 -12.00 -1.04
CA LYS A 119 -1.08 -11.81 -0.95
C LYS A 119 -0.66 -10.82 -2.02
N TYR A 120 0.22 -9.88 -1.69
CA TYR A 120 0.84 -8.98 -2.65
C TYR A 120 1.32 -9.73 -3.90
N GLY A 121 0.91 -9.22 -5.06
CA GLY A 121 1.23 -9.75 -6.38
C GLY A 121 0.47 -11.00 -6.78
N SER A 122 -0.61 -11.35 -6.09
CA SER A 122 -1.41 -12.53 -6.41
C SER A 122 -2.86 -12.25 -6.80
N MET A 123 -3.26 -10.98 -6.91
CA MET A 123 -4.66 -10.63 -7.15
C MET A 123 -5.18 -11.23 -8.45
N ALA A 124 -4.47 -11.06 -9.56
CA ALA A 124 -4.88 -11.57 -10.88
C ALA A 124 -5.01 -13.09 -10.90
N ARG A 125 -4.14 -13.78 -10.15
CA ARG A 125 -4.17 -15.24 -10.01
C ARG A 125 -5.39 -15.73 -9.25
N ARG A 126 -5.84 -14.98 -8.24
CA ARG A 126 -6.87 -15.42 -7.29
C ARG A 126 -8.27 -14.95 -7.67
N TYR A 127 -8.36 -13.77 -8.26
CA TYR A 127 -9.62 -13.06 -8.49
C TYR A 127 -9.84 -12.69 -9.95
N GLY A 128 -8.88 -12.97 -10.83
CA GLY A 128 -8.98 -12.69 -12.26
C GLY A 128 -8.42 -11.32 -12.64
N GLN A 129 -8.10 -11.17 -13.92
CA GLN A 129 -7.43 -10.01 -14.48
C GLN A 129 -8.30 -8.74 -14.43
N GLU A 130 -9.60 -8.86 -14.74
CA GLU A 130 -10.53 -7.71 -14.74
C GLU A 130 -10.68 -7.11 -13.34
N PHE A 131 -11.02 -7.93 -12.35
CA PHE A 131 -11.07 -7.50 -10.96
C PHE A 131 -9.77 -6.81 -10.52
N SER A 132 -8.63 -7.40 -10.89
CA SER A 132 -7.33 -6.86 -10.51
C SER A 132 -7.04 -5.53 -11.16
N LYS A 133 -7.41 -5.37 -12.44
CA LYS A 133 -7.23 -4.12 -13.17
C LYS A 133 -8.03 -3.00 -12.53
N ASP A 134 -9.29 -3.27 -12.19
CA ASP A 134 -10.17 -2.30 -11.56
C ASP A 134 -9.68 -1.91 -10.16
N PHE A 135 -9.28 -2.89 -9.36
CA PHE A 135 -8.74 -2.64 -8.02
C PHE A 135 -7.45 -1.81 -8.09
N ILE A 136 -6.50 -2.17 -8.97
CA ILE A 136 -5.23 -1.46 -9.10
C ILE A 136 -5.40 -0.05 -9.66
N ASN A 137 -6.39 0.19 -10.52
CA ASN A 137 -6.76 1.55 -10.92
C ASN A 137 -7.28 2.36 -9.73
N LYS A 138 -8.13 1.79 -8.88
CA LYS A 138 -8.58 2.46 -7.65
C LYS A 138 -7.41 2.75 -6.71
N VAL A 139 -6.47 1.81 -6.55
CA VAL A 139 -5.25 2.05 -5.75
C VAL A 139 -4.48 3.24 -6.30
N TYR A 140 -4.25 3.31 -7.61
CA TYR A 140 -3.54 4.44 -8.23
C TYR A 140 -4.26 5.78 -8.02
N GLU A 141 -5.59 5.83 -8.19
CA GLU A 141 -6.35 7.07 -7.95
C GLU A 141 -6.31 7.50 -6.49
N ASN A 142 -6.25 6.57 -5.52
CA ASN A 142 -6.12 6.91 -4.11
C ASN A 142 -4.69 7.35 -3.74
N ILE A 143 -3.65 6.80 -4.38
CA ILE A 143 -2.28 7.34 -4.29
C ILE A 143 -2.26 8.80 -4.79
N LYS A 144 -2.86 9.05 -5.96
CA LYS A 144 -2.99 10.41 -6.51
C LYS A 144 -3.75 11.34 -5.57
N LEU A 145 -4.85 10.87 -4.99
CA LEU A 145 -5.65 11.68 -4.07
C LEU A 145 -4.87 12.12 -2.83
N LEU A 146 -4.15 11.19 -2.17
CA LEU A 146 -3.29 11.50 -1.02
C LEU A 146 -2.12 12.41 -1.40
N SER A 147 -1.66 12.36 -2.66
CA SER A 147 -0.55 13.17 -3.15
C SER A 147 -0.95 14.62 -3.41
N LEU A 148 -2.15 14.84 -3.94
CA LEU A 148 -2.59 16.14 -4.43
C LEU A 148 -3.44 16.91 -3.44
N TYR A 149 -4.07 16.22 -2.48
CA TYR A 149 -5.02 16.82 -1.55
C TYR A 149 -4.67 16.50 -0.10
N LYS A 150 -5.15 17.35 0.81
CA LYS A 150 -4.91 17.21 2.25
C LYS A 150 -6.14 16.63 2.93
N VAL A 151 -5.92 15.94 4.04
CA VAL A 151 -6.99 15.63 4.98
C VAL A 151 -7.41 16.93 5.65
N SER A 152 -8.66 17.34 5.47
CA SER A 152 -9.13 18.64 5.99
C SER A 152 -9.25 18.65 7.52
N ASP A 153 -9.50 17.49 8.13
CA ASP A 153 -9.52 17.32 9.58
C ASP A 153 -8.19 16.79 10.12
N LYS A 154 -7.41 17.68 10.74
CA LYS A 154 -6.14 17.33 11.37
C LYS A 154 -6.28 16.89 12.83
N ASN A 155 -7.48 16.94 13.40
CA ASN A 155 -7.71 16.76 14.82
C ASN A 155 -8.25 15.38 15.18
N THR A 156 -8.68 14.57 14.20
CA THR A 156 -9.03 13.17 14.42
C THR A 156 -7.77 12.30 14.23
N PRO A 157 -7.15 11.80 15.32
CA PRO A 157 -5.84 11.13 15.25
C PRO A 157 -5.82 9.98 14.26
N ASP A 158 -6.85 9.15 14.23
CA ASP A 158 -6.89 7.93 13.39
C ASP A 158 -7.07 8.19 11.89
N ILE A 159 -7.38 9.43 11.51
CA ILE A 159 -7.43 9.85 10.12
C ILE A 159 -6.12 10.56 9.77
N SER A 160 -5.64 11.47 10.61
CA SER A 160 -4.46 12.28 10.29
C SER A 160 -3.13 11.58 10.57
N GLU A 161 -3.06 10.69 11.56
CA GLU A 161 -1.78 10.14 12.06
C GLU A 161 -1.22 8.99 11.23
N ASP A 162 -1.96 8.38 10.30
CA ASP A 162 -1.50 7.23 9.49
C ASP A 162 -1.42 7.48 7.98
N VAL A 163 -1.74 8.68 7.51
CA VAL A 163 -1.70 9.07 6.09
C VAL A 163 -0.41 8.65 5.38
N LEU A 164 0.76 8.92 5.97
CA LEU A 164 2.05 8.59 5.34
C LEU A 164 2.30 7.07 5.28
N GLU A 165 1.85 6.31 6.29
CA GLU A 165 1.98 4.85 6.32
C GLU A 165 1.05 4.22 5.28
N ILE A 166 -0.21 4.68 5.21
CA ILE A 166 -1.19 4.28 4.18
C ILE A 166 -0.65 4.59 2.78
N TYR A 167 -0.09 5.78 2.56
CA TYR A 167 0.48 6.15 1.26
C TYR A 167 1.55 5.17 0.78
N ILE A 168 2.50 4.82 1.65
CA ILE A 168 3.58 3.87 1.36
C ILE A 168 3.01 2.49 1.07
N ASP A 169 2.00 2.06 1.82
CA ASP A 169 1.38 0.74 1.66
C ASP A 169 0.56 0.63 0.37
N LEU A 170 -0.15 1.71 -0.04
CA LEU A 170 -0.84 1.77 -1.33
C LEU A 170 0.15 1.69 -2.50
N ILE A 171 1.29 2.37 -2.42
CA ILE A 171 2.35 2.25 -3.45
C ILE A 171 2.89 0.81 -3.51
N ASN A 172 3.16 0.22 -2.35
CA ASN A 172 3.63 -1.16 -2.26
C ASN A 172 2.61 -2.11 -2.92
N PHE A 173 1.32 -1.92 -2.65
CA PHE A 173 0.25 -2.66 -3.30
C PHE A 173 0.26 -2.51 -4.84
N TYR A 174 0.32 -1.27 -5.31
CA TYR A 174 0.35 -0.96 -6.73
C TYR A 174 1.50 -1.66 -7.46
N ILE A 175 2.72 -1.55 -6.91
CA ILE A 175 3.93 -2.15 -7.48
C ILE A 175 3.84 -3.67 -7.57
N TYR A 176 3.31 -4.34 -6.55
CA TYR A 176 3.31 -5.79 -6.56
C TYR A 176 2.22 -6.40 -7.46
N ASP A 177 1.10 -5.71 -7.72
CA ASP A 177 -0.04 -6.24 -8.47
C ASP A 177 -0.28 -5.62 -9.86
N PHE A 178 0.44 -4.57 -10.30
CA PHE A 178 0.25 -3.96 -11.64
C PHE A 178 0.54 -4.89 -12.83
N HIS A 179 1.23 -6.02 -12.60
CA HIS A 179 1.50 -7.00 -13.66
C HIS A 179 0.21 -7.53 -14.28
N LEU A 180 -0.87 -7.64 -13.48
CA LEU A 180 -2.19 -8.13 -13.89
C LEU A 180 -2.15 -9.52 -14.55
N HIS A 181 -1.11 -10.32 -14.26
CA HIS A 181 -0.87 -11.60 -14.92
C HIS A 181 -1.27 -12.77 -14.00
N PRO A 182 -2.23 -13.64 -14.39
CA PRO A 182 -2.72 -14.71 -13.52
C PRO A 182 -1.68 -15.76 -13.12
N LYS A 183 -0.67 -15.99 -13.96
CA LYS A 183 0.47 -16.88 -13.65
C LYS A 183 1.72 -16.09 -13.24
N GLY A 184 1.57 -14.77 -13.12
CA GLY A 184 2.70 -13.87 -13.04
C GLY A 184 3.14 -13.54 -11.64
N THR A 185 4.42 -13.18 -11.54
CA THR A 185 4.99 -12.48 -10.40
C THR A 185 5.58 -11.17 -10.91
N LEU A 186 5.74 -10.19 -10.03
CA LEU A 186 6.35 -8.90 -10.36
C LEU A 186 7.63 -9.03 -11.23
N LEU A 187 8.53 -9.94 -10.87
CA LEU A 187 9.87 -10.09 -11.47
C LEU A 187 9.92 -11.14 -12.59
N GLN A 188 8.89 -11.25 -13.42
CA GLN A 188 8.92 -12.06 -14.64
C GLN A 188 9.34 -11.22 -15.85
N ILE A 189 10.03 -11.84 -16.81
CA ILE A 189 10.58 -11.19 -17.99
C ILE A 189 9.50 -10.44 -18.79
N GLU A 190 8.29 -11.00 -18.91
CA GLU A 190 7.16 -10.40 -19.62
C GLU A 190 6.72 -9.09 -18.95
N ASN A 191 6.76 -9.04 -17.62
CA ASN A 191 6.45 -7.82 -16.86
C ASN A 191 7.55 -6.78 -17.01
N MET A 192 8.82 -7.20 -17.10
CA MET A 192 9.95 -6.31 -17.35
C MET A 192 9.87 -5.69 -18.75
N HIS A 193 9.47 -6.49 -19.75
CA HIS A 193 9.17 -5.97 -21.07
C HIS A 193 8.02 -4.97 -21.03
N LYS A 194 6.89 -5.31 -20.38
CA LYS A 194 5.74 -4.42 -20.22
C LYS A 194 6.14 -3.07 -19.63
N VAL A 195 6.88 -3.04 -18.51
CA VAL A 195 7.30 -1.75 -17.89
C VAL A 195 8.31 -0.98 -18.75
N SER A 196 9.06 -1.67 -19.61
CA SER A 196 10.02 -1.02 -20.51
C SER A 196 9.41 -0.44 -21.79
N THR A 197 8.15 -0.78 -22.10
CA THR A 197 7.50 -0.36 -23.38
C THR A 197 6.14 0.33 -23.20
N ASP A 198 5.42 0.08 -22.11
CA ASP A 198 4.11 0.68 -21.85
C ASP A 198 4.24 2.11 -21.31
N SER A 199 3.98 3.10 -22.17
CA SER A 199 4.05 4.53 -21.83
C SER A 199 3.07 4.93 -20.72
N LYS A 200 1.86 4.35 -20.67
CA LYS A 200 0.88 4.67 -19.64
C LYS A 200 1.37 4.18 -18.28
N GLN A 201 1.94 2.98 -18.23
CA GLN A 201 2.50 2.43 -17.01
C GLN A 201 3.74 3.21 -16.55
N TYR A 202 4.60 3.62 -17.48
CA TYR A 202 5.72 4.51 -17.21
C TYR A 202 5.28 5.84 -16.57
N GLU A 203 4.29 6.53 -17.16
CA GLU A 203 3.78 7.79 -16.61
C GLU A 203 3.23 7.63 -15.19
N ARG A 204 2.54 6.53 -14.90
CA ARG A 204 2.08 6.24 -13.54
C ARG A 204 3.24 6.10 -12.56
N PHE A 205 4.29 5.34 -12.91
CA PHE A 205 5.48 5.21 -12.06
C PHE A 205 6.22 6.54 -11.87
N LEU A 206 6.34 7.34 -12.94
CA LEU A 206 6.96 8.65 -12.89
C LEU A 206 6.19 9.61 -11.97
N ASN A 207 4.85 9.60 -12.04
CA ASN A 207 4.01 10.39 -11.16
C ASN A 207 4.15 9.98 -9.70
N ILE A 208 4.09 8.68 -9.41
CA ILE A 208 4.29 8.16 -8.04
C ILE A 208 5.66 8.59 -7.49
N TYR A 209 6.72 8.47 -8.30
CA TYR A 209 8.07 8.88 -7.87
C TYR A 209 8.13 10.37 -7.49
N LYS A 210 7.50 11.24 -8.28
CA LYS A 210 7.45 12.69 -8.02
C LYS A 210 6.62 12.98 -6.76
N TRP A 211 5.41 12.44 -6.71
CA TRP A 211 4.49 12.65 -5.59
C TRP A 211 5.05 12.16 -4.26
N GLU A 212 5.74 11.02 -4.24
CA GLU A 212 6.34 10.48 -3.02
C GLU A 212 7.37 11.45 -2.44
N TYR A 213 8.18 12.10 -3.29
CA TYR A 213 9.14 13.12 -2.85
C TYR A 213 8.43 14.35 -2.24
N ASP A 214 7.40 14.86 -2.93
CA ASP A 214 6.65 16.04 -2.49
C ASP A 214 5.94 15.77 -1.15
N LEU A 215 5.28 14.61 -1.05
CA LEU A 215 4.53 14.22 0.14
C LEU A 215 5.46 14.02 1.34
N LEU A 216 6.60 13.33 1.17
CA LEU A 216 7.58 13.18 2.26
C LEU A 216 8.16 14.52 2.70
N THR A 217 8.42 15.44 1.77
CA THR A 217 8.92 16.78 2.07
C THR A 217 7.90 17.57 2.88
N TYR A 218 6.62 17.48 2.49
CA TYR A 218 5.52 18.10 3.24
C TYR A 218 5.41 17.53 4.66
N TYR A 219 5.36 16.21 4.83
CA TYR A 219 5.23 15.60 6.16
C TYR A 219 6.45 15.83 7.04
N ARG A 220 7.66 15.85 6.47
CA ARG A 220 8.88 16.21 7.21
C ARG A 220 8.81 17.61 7.84
N SER A 221 8.17 18.56 7.17
CA SER A 221 8.11 19.96 7.57
C SER A 221 6.85 20.31 8.38
N HIS A 222 5.70 19.74 8.05
CA HIS A 222 4.40 20.12 8.62
C HIS A 222 3.85 19.12 9.64
N ASP A 223 4.31 17.86 9.62
CA ASP A 223 3.96 16.84 10.63
C ASP A 223 5.17 15.94 10.90
N ALA A 224 6.19 16.56 11.50
CA ALA A 224 7.45 15.89 11.80
C ALA A 224 7.29 14.69 12.74
N ARG A 225 6.19 14.62 13.51
CA ARG A 225 5.93 13.50 14.43
C ARG A 225 5.57 12.25 13.64
N GLN A 226 4.58 12.34 12.75
CA GLN A 226 4.22 11.22 11.89
C GLN A 226 5.41 10.83 11.00
N PHE A 227 6.08 11.81 10.37
CA PHE A 227 7.25 11.53 9.54
C PHE A 227 8.31 10.73 10.31
N LYS A 228 8.70 11.17 11.52
CA LYS A 228 9.69 10.46 12.35
C LYS A 228 9.21 9.06 12.73
N ARG A 229 7.93 8.86 13.03
CA ARG A 229 7.36 7.55 13.40
C ARG A 229 7.37 6.57 12.23
N VAL A 230 6.98 7.02 11.04
CA VAL A 230 6.85 6.18 9.84
C VAL A 230 8.23 5.89 9.23
N MET A 231 9.09 6.91 9.15
CA MET A 231 10.44 6.81 8.58
C MET A 231 11.51 6.40 9.61
N ASN A 232 11.11 5.75 10.70
CA ASN A 232 12.05 5.31 11.72
C ASN A 232 12.81 4.03 11.31
N LYS A 233 14.12 4.15 11.09
CA LYS A 233 15.01 3.02 10.80
C LYS A 233 15.02 1.92 11.88
N SER A 234 14.68 2.24 13.13
CA SER A 234 14.68 1.26 14.23
C SER A 234 13.48 0.29 14.19
N ARG A 235 12.44 0.57 13.38
CA ARG A 235 11.28 -0.34 13.23
C ARG A 235 11.60 -1.63 12.47
N GLY A 236 12.79 -1.72 11.86
CA GLY A 236 13.31 -2.97 11.29
C GLY A 236 12.63 -3.40 9.99
N TRP A 237 12.63 -4.71 9.72
CA TRP A 237 12.25 -5.29 8.43
C TRP A 237 10.76 -5.13 8.08
N TYR A 238 9.89 -5.19 9.08
CA TYR A 238 8.43 -5.11 8.92
C TYR A 238 7.95 -3.67 9.18
N SER A 239 8.48 -2.72 8.42
CA SER A 239 8.20 -1.29 8.61
C SER A 239 7.95 -0.54 7.31
N ALA A 240 7.17 0.54 7.41
CA ALA A 240 6.98 1.49 6.31
C ALA A 240 8.30 2.06 5.78
N TYR A 241 9.29 2.28 6.66
CA TYR A 241 10.65 2.67 6.26
C TYR A 241 11.27 1.67 5.25
N LYS A 242 11.18 0.36 5.51
CA LYS A 242 11.65 -0.67 4.57
C LYS A 242 10.83 -0.67 3.28
N ASN A 243 9.49 -0.54 3.38
CA ASN A 243 8.61 -0.55 2.21
C ASN A 243 8.89 0.66 1.30
N TYR A 244 9.11 1.84 1.86
CA TYR A 244 9.51 3.03 1.13
C TYR A 244 10.77 2.79 0.28
N PHE A 245 11.86 2.28 0.87
CA PHE A 245 13.08 2.04 0.10
C PHE A 245 12.92 0.93 -0.94
N ASP A 246 12.04 -0.04 -0.71
CA ASP A 246 11.70 -1.08 -1.69
C ASP A 246 10.92 -0.54 -2.87
N ASN A 247 9.86 0.20 -2.58
CA ASN A 247 9.05 0.88 -3.59
C ASN A 247 9.93 1.79 -4.44
N ARG A 248 10.78 2.59 -3.79
CA ARG A 248 11.69 3.54 -4.43
C ARG A 248 12.73 2.84 -5.32
N TYR A 249 13.26 1.70 -4.88
CA TYR A 249 14.16 0.87 -5.68
C TYR A 249 13.46 0.38 -6.95
N ILE A 250 12.30 -0.26 -6.80
CA ILE A 250 11.55 -0.89 -7.89
C ILE A 250 11.06 0.17 -8.90
N ILE A 251 10.45 1.26 -8.43
CA ILE A 251 9.96 2.35 -9.30
C ILE A 251 11.12 2.96 -10.08
N SER A 252 12.25 3.24 -9.42
CA SER A 252 13.43 3.81 -10.09
C SER A 252 13.96 2.87 -11.18
N SER A 253 14.00 1.55 -10.92
CA SER A 253 14.34 0.56 -11.93
C SER A 253 13.40 0.59 -13.13
N PHE A 254 12.09 0.64 -12.91
CA PHE A 254 11.11 0.62 -14.00
C PHE A 254 11.16 1.90 -14.85
N ILE A 255 11.36 3.06 -14.22
CA ILE A 255 11.59 4.33 -14.93
C ILE A 255 12.85 4.23 -15.79
N LEU A 256 13.96 3.72 -15.24
CA LEU A 256 15.21 3.54 -15.99
C LEU A 256 15.05 2.55 -17.15
N PHE A 257 14.37 1.42 -16.93
CA PHE A 257 14.10 0.44 -17.98
C PHE A 257 13.37 1.06 -19.16
N TYR A 258 12.30 1.82 -18.90
CA TYR A 258 11.58 2.53 -19.95
C TYR A 258 12.47 3.56 -20.66
N LYS A 259 13.14 4.43 -19.89
CA LYS A 259 13.93 5.53 -20.47
C LYS A 259 15.08 5.04 -21.34
N ILE A 260 15.81 4.02 -20.90
CA ILE A 260 16.94 3.46 -21.64
C ILE A 260 16.44 2.69 -22.87
N LYS A 261 15.38 1.90 -22.74
CA LYS A 261 14.86 1.08 -23.84
C LYS A 261 14.30 1.92 -24.99
N ASN A 262 13.83 3.13 -24.70
CA ASN A 262 13.25 4.06 -25.67
C ASN A 262 14.19 5.24 -25.99
N ASP A 263 15.48 5.17 -25.65
CA ASP A 263 16.48 6.20 -25.94
C ASP A 263 16.10 7.62 -25.46
N THR A 264 15.34 7.71 -24.35
CA THR A 264 14.91 8.98 -23.72
C THR A 264 15.65 9.28 -22.41
N PHE A 265 16.61 8.44 -22.04
CA PHE A 265 17.42 8.65 -20.85
C PHE A 265 18.42 9.80 -21.07
N ASN A 266 18.34 10.82 -20.20
CA ASN A 266 19.31 11.92 -20.17
C ASN A 266 20.05 11.92 -18.84
N CYS A 267 21.38 11.80 -18.89
CA CYS A 267 22.23 11.72 -17.70
C CYS A 267 21.94 12.78 -16.64
N GLU A 268 21.77 14.04 -17.03
CA GLU A 268 21.64 15.14 -16.06
C GLU A 268 20.35 15.07 -15.22
N PRO A 269 19.13 15.04 -15.82
CA PRO A 269 17.90 14.94 -15.05
C PRO A 269 17.58 13.54 -14.51
N ASP A 270 18.16 12.47 -15.10
CA ASP A 270 17.73 11.09 -14.83
C ASP A 270 18.70 10.29 -13.96
N ILE A 271 19.91 10.78 -13.71
CA ILE A 271 20.86 10.10 -12.80
C ILE A 271 20.27 9.93 -11.39
N LYS A 272 19.32 10.78 -10.98
CA LYS A 272 18.59 10.67 -9.70
C LYS A 272 17.91 9.32 -9.51
N TYR A 273 17.46 8.64 -10.57
CA TYR A 273 16.85 7.31 -10.45
C TYR A 273 17.92 6.26 -10.13
N GLN A 274 19.13 6.38 -10.66
CA GLN A 274 20.23 5.50 -10.28
C GLN A 274 20.71 5.78 -8.85
N VAL A 275 20.85 7.05 -8.46
CA VAL A 275 21.18 7.43 -7.07
C VAL A 275 20.17 6.82 -6.09
N SER A 276 18.89 6.93 -6.42
CA SER A 276 17.78 6.32 -5.69
C SER A 276 17.91 4.78 -5.58
N GLN A 277 18.28 4.08 -6.66
CA GLN A 277 18.56 2.63 -6.59
C GLN A 277 19.69 2.30 -5.60
N ARG A 278 20.82 3.03 -5.66
CA ARG A 278 21.98 2.79 -4.80
C ARG A 278 21.65 3.04 -3.33
N GLN A 279 20.98 4.13 -3.02
CA GLN A 279 20.53 4.47 -1.66
C GLN A 279 19.66 3.34 -1.08
N SER A 280 18.68 2.85 -1.85
CA SER A 280 17.85 1.71 -1.42
C SER A 280 18.66 0.43 -1.20
N ILE A 281 19.62 0.12 -2.08
CA ILE A 281 20.52 -1.03 -1.91
C ILE A 281 21.32 -0.93 -0.61
N GLN A 282 21.86 0.24 -0.29
CA GLN A 282 22.59 0.46 0.97
C GLN A 282 21.69 0.22 2.19
N VAL A 283 20.44 0.71 2.14
CA VAL A 283 19.45 0.47 3.20
C VAL A 283 19.16 -1.02 3.34
N TYR A 284 18.95 -1.77 2.24
CA TYR A 284 18.77 -3.22 2.30
C TYR A 284 19.95 -3.92 2.95
N GLN A 285 21.16 -3.60 2.52
CA GLN A 285 22.36 -4.20 3.08
C GLN A 285 22.44 -3.95 4.58
N SER A 286 22.08 -2.75 5.05
CA SER A 286 22.04 -2.41 6.47
C SER A 286 21.00 -3.22 7.25
N LEU A 287 19.75 -3.31 6.76
CA LEU A 287 18.67 -4.05 7.41
C LEU A 287 18.93 -5.55 7.43
N LEU A 288 19.55 -6.06 6.36
CA LEU A 288 19.87 -7.48 6.24
C LEU A 288 21.00 -7.92 7.18
N LYS A 289 21.82 -7.01 7.75
CA LYS A 289 22.92 -7.35 8.67
C LYS A 289 22.44 -8.23 9.84
N ALA A 290 21.21 -8.02 10.31
CA ALA A 290 20.60 -8.78 11.40
C ALA A 290 20.25 -10.25 11.04
N TYR A 291 20.28 -10.63 9.76
CA TYR A 291 19.89 -11.96 9.29
C TYR A 291 21.11 -12.78 8.85
N PRO A 292 21.13 -14.11 9.02
CA PRO A 292 22.22 -14.96 8.51
C PRO A 292 22.40 -14.85 6.98
N LYS A 293 23.64 -14.97 6.49
CA LYS A 293 23.98 -14.98 5.04
C LYS A 293 23.19 -16.03 4.25
N THR A 294 22.91 -17.18 4.86
CA THR A 294 22.20 -18.30 4.25
C THR A 294 20.68 -18.13 4.22
N SER A 295 20.13 -17.09 4.87
CA SER A 295 18.69 -16.87 4.95
C SER A 295 18.04 -16.74 3.57
N LYS A 296 16.85 -17.34 3.42
CA LYS A 296 16.01 -17.21 2.22
C LYS A 296 15.76 -15.74 1.88
N LEU A 297 15.59 -14.90 2.90
CA LEU A 297 15.39 -13.46 2.77
C LEU A 297 16.54 -12.78 2.03
N ARG A 298 17.78 -12.93 2.51
CA ARG A 298 18.96 -12.36 1.84
C ARG A 298 19.08 -12.84 0.39
N LYS A 299 18.86 -14.13 0.14
CA LYS A 299 18.88 -14.69 -1.22
C LYS A 299 17.84 -14.04 -2.13
N THR A 300 16.61 -13.86 -1.65
CA THR A 300 15.54 -13.21 -2.42
C THR A 300 15.89 -11.75 -2.75
N ILE A 301 16.39 -10.99 -1.77
CA ILE A 301 16.74 -9.58 -1.99
C ILE A 301 17.94 -9.45 -2.93
N SER A 302 18.98 -10.27 -2.77
CA SER A 302 20.11 -10.27 -3.70
C SER A 302 19.68 -10.59 -5.14
N ARG A 303 18.73 -11.52 -5.33
CA ARG A 303 18.14 -11.79 -6.64
C ARG A 303 17.37 -10.59 -7.17
N GLN A 304 16.52 -9.95 -6.37
CA GLN A 304 15.79 -8.74 -6.77
C GLN A 304 16.75 -7.60 -7.16
N ILE A 305 17.83 -7.40 -6.38
CA ILE A 305 18.86 -6.41 -6.70
C ILE A 305 19.49 -6.73 -8.06
N PHE A 306 19.97 -7.96 -8.23
CA PHE A 306 20.57 -8.39 -9.49
C PHE A 306 19.61 -8.22 -10.68
N TYR A 307 18.33 -8.54 -10.49
CA TYR A 307 17.33 -8.54 -11.55
C TYR A 307 16.96 -7.13 -12.04
N LEU A 308 17.00 -6.14 -11.15
CA LEU A 308 16.45 -4.80 -11.39
C LEU A 308 17.51 -3.67 -11.43
N PHE A 309 18.73 -3.92 -10.99
CA PHE A 309 19.75 -2.87 -10.89
C PHE A 309 20.28 -2.49 -12.28
N VAL A 310 20.33 -1.19 -12.57
CA VAL A 310 20.88 -0.68 -13.83
C VAL A 310 22.29 -0.12 -13.57
N PRO A 311 23.35 -0.82 -13.98
CA PRO A 311 24.72 -0.37 -13.73
C PRO A 311 25.08 0.86 -14.57
N ASN A 312 25.94 1.72 -14.02
CA ASN A 312 26.67 2.74 -14.76
C ASN A 312 28.06 2.25 -15.12
N GLU A 313 28.36 2.19 -16.42
CA GLU A 313 29.65 1.69 -16.92
C GLU A 313 30.86 2.44 -16.33
N ASN A 314 30.72 3.73 -16.03
CA ASN A 314 31.83 4.55 -15.53
C ASN A 314 32.14 4.34 -14.04
N TYR A 315 31.18 3.84 -13.24
CA TYR A 315 31.32 3.72 -11.79
C TYR A 315 31.27 2.28 -11.29
N ASP A 316 30.41 1.45 -11.90
CA ASP A 316 30.15 0.09 -11.43
C ASP A 316 31.06 -0.96 -12.05
N SER A 317 31.80 -0.61 -13.11
CA SER A 317 32.76 -1.50 -13.77
C SER A 317 33.91 -1.98 -12.85
N LYS A 318 34.19 -1.25 -11.76
CA LYS A 318 35.19 -1.64 -10.75
C LYS A 318 34.68 -2.69 -9.75
N GLN A 319 33.36 -2.88 -9.62
CA GLN A 319 32.82 -3.97 -8.83
C GLN A 319 32.83 -5.23 -9.71
N LYS A 320 33.70 -6.21 -9.41
CA LYS A 320 33.90 -7.48 -10.15
C LYS A 320 32.64 -8.35 -10.35
N THR A 321 31.48 -7.92 -9.87
CA THR A 321 30.19 -8.51 -10.19
C THR A 321 29.70 -7.98 -11.53
N LYS A 322 29.74 -8.83 -12.57
CA LYS A 322 28.96 -8.64 -13.81
C LYS A 322 27.46 -8.66 -13.46
N ILE A 323 26.93 -7.57 -12.92
CA ILE A 323 25.49 -7.42 -12.69
C ILE A 323 24.88 -7.14 -14.06
N LYS A 324 24.21 -8.15 -14.61
CA LYS A 324 23.33 -8.00 -15.77
C LYS A 324 21.90 -8.06 -15.25
N ASN A 325 21.19 -6.94 -15.30
CA ASN A 325 19.75 -7.01 -15.09
C ASN A 325 19.10 -7.85 -16.19
N VAL A 326 17.85 -8.22 -15.94
CA VAL A 326 17.10 -9.12 -16.81
C VAL A 326 16.97 -8.62 -18.26
N LEU A 327 17.05 -7.32 -18.49
CA LEU A 327 16.96 -6.71 -19.82
C LEU A 327 18.33 -6.35 -20.42
N ASP A 328 19.43 -6.71 -19.75
CA ASP A 328 20.83 -6.37 -20.09
C ASP A 328 21.06 -4.86 -20.34
N LEU A 329 20.30 -4.01 -19.63
CA LEU A 329 20.37 -2.55 -19.78
C LEU A 329 21.50 -1.96 -18.93
N LYS A 330 22.09 -0.87 -19.41
CA LYS A 330 23.18 -0.16 -18.75
C LYS A 330 23.11 1.33 -19.09
N ILE A 331 23.67 2.17 -18.23
CA ILE A 331 23.84 3.60 -18.52
C ILE A 331 25.33 3.95 -18.60
N ASN A 332 25.61 5.03 -19.31
CA ASN A 332 26.96 5.58 -19.43
C ASN A 332 26.90 7.08 -19.14
N CYS A 333 27.10 7.46 -17.88
CA CYS A 333 27.13 8.86 -17.45
C CYS A 333 28.43 9.18 -16.74
N LYS A 334 29.08 10.29 -17.12
CA LYS A 334 30.36 10.75 -16.55
C LYS A 334 30.21 11.71 -15.36
N GLN A 335 28.98 12.15 -15.05
CA GLN A 335 28.72 13.06 -13.93
C GLN A 335 28.87 12.34 -12.58
N LYS A 336 29.80 12.84 -11.75
CA LYS A 336 29.91 12.41 -10.36
C LYS A 336 28.61 12.71 -9.62
N GLU A 337 28.08 11.69 -8.96
CA GLU A 337 26.94 11.78 -8.05
C GLU A 337 27.22 12.91 -7.04
N LYS A 338 26.51 14.03 -7.15
CA LYS A 338 26.38 14.97 -6.04
C LYS A 338 25.24 14.45 -5.18
N GLU A 339 25.50 14.24 -3.90
CA GLU A 339 24.47 13.84 -2.93
C GLU A 339 23.31 14.85 -2.98
N ILE A 340 22.09 14.35 -3.21
CA ILE A 340 20.83 15.11 -3.10
C ILE A 340 20.20 14.79 -1.75
#